data_AF-A0A0N8GMK3-F1
#
_entry.id   AF-A0A0N8GMK3-F1
#
_cell.length_a   1.000
_cell.length_b   1.000
_cell.length_c   1.000
_cell.angle_alpha   90.00
_cell.angle_beta   90.00
_cell.angle_gamma   90.00
#
_symmetry.space_group_name_H-M   'P 1'
#
loop_
_entity.id
_entity.type
_entity.pdbx_description
1 polymer ?
#
loop_
_entity_poly.entity_id
_entity_poly.type
_entity_poly.pdbx_seq_one_letter_code
_entity_poly.pdbx_strand_id
1 'polypeptide(L)'
;MLEAPPVNLVGCYPQVSIQGFQYLVDFGAGETIRYHRVNKDKTCSCDTPFCEAVEVVRQYLQAGGQRAPEPAIIPTCPICGAKTYPDRNWDGKYTKSPGWRCEKGGLRHFLEAKCERIKKQLAENPWLIPPAPGYPGVKRDEVMTWEECEAINRKTFLETGYDPTA
;
A
#
# COMPACT_ATOMS: atom_id res chain seq x y z
N MET A 1 16.71 -33.53 -19.58
CA MET A 1 15.55 -32.95 -20.29
C MET A 1 15.54 -31.47 -19.97
N LEU A 2 16.03 -30.63 -20.87
CA LEU A 2 16.07 -29.19 -20.69
C LEU A 2 14.77 -28.64 -21.28
N GLU A 3 13.92 -28.09 -20.43
CA GLU A 3 12.68 -27.42 -20.84
C GLU A 3 13.04 -26.23 -21.74
N ALA A 4 12.41 -26.16 -22.91
CA ALA A 4 12.60 -25.07 -23.85
C ALA A 4 12.09 -23.75 -23.22
N PRO A 5 12.82 -22.63 -23.40
CA PRO A 5 12.33 -21.33 -22.96
C PRO A 5 11.05 -20.96 -23.73
N PRO A 6 10.10 -20.24 -23.11
CA PRO A 6 8.88 -19.83 -23.78
C PRO A 6 9.23 -18.96 -24.98
N VAL A 7 8.57 -19.26 -26.10
CA VAL A 7 8.73 -18.58 -27.39
C VAL A 7 8.42 -17.09 -27.20
N ASN A 8 9.45 -16.26 -27.10
CA ASN A 8 9.33 -14.83 -27.28
C ASN A 8 9.03 -14.58 -28.75
N LEU A 9 7.76 -14.34 -29.08
CA LEU A 9 7.35 -13.84 -30.39
C LEU A 9 7.88 -12.41 -30.52
N VAL A 10 9.09 -12.26 -31.04
CA VAL A 10 9.65 -10.97 -31.42
C VAL A 10 8.89 -10.47 -32.64
N GLY A 11 8.03 -9.44 -32.48
CA GLY A 11 7.63 -8.58 -33.60
C GLY A 11 6.14 -8.48 -33.98
N CYS A 12 5.19 -9.10 -33.27
CA CYS A 12 3.76 -8.93 -33.55
C CYS A 12 3.04 -8.31 -32.35
N TYR A 13 2.68 -7.03 -32.45
CA TYR A 13 1.78 -6.34 -31.52
C TYR A 13 0.35 -6.37 -32.08
N PRO A 14 -0.69 -6.38 -31.23
CA PRO A 14 -0.65 -6.31 -29.77
C PRO A 14 -0.31 -7.65 -29.11
N GLN A 15 0.45 -7.61 -27.99
CA GLN A 15 0.82 -8.80 -27.21
C GLN A 15 0.07 -8.84 -25.88
N VAL A 16 -0.47 -10.01 -25.53
CA VAL A 16 -1.14 -10.23 -24.25
C VAL A 16 -0.27 -11.09 -23.34
N SER A 17 0.00 -10.60 -22.14
CA SER A 17 0.67 -11.35 -21.07
C SER A 17 -0.16 -11.29 -19.79
N ILE A 18 0.02 -12.27 -18.90
CA ILE A 18 -0.65 -12.29 -17.60
C ILE A 18 0.27 -11.63 -16.58
N GLN A 19 -0.25 -10.63 -15.86
CA GLN A 19 0.47 -9.96 -14.78
C GLN A 19 -0.34 -10.07 -13.48
N GLY A 20 0.07 -10.99 -12.61
CA GLY A 20 -0.64 -11.30 -11.37
C GLY A 20 -2.04 -11.85 -11.66
N PHE A 21 -3.07 -11.03 -11.43
CA PHE A 21 -4.49 -11.38 -11.61
C PHE A 21 -5.15 -10.64 -12.78
N GLN A 22 -4.37 -9.93 -13.59
CA GLN A 22 -4.81 -9.07 -14.69
C GLN A 22 -4.10 -9.48 -16.00
N TYR A 23 -4.60 -8.95 -17.11
CA TYR A 23 -3.95 -9.05 -18.42
C TYR A 23 -3.21 -7.74 -18.71
N LEU A 24 -1.97 -7.84 -19.17
CA LEU A 24 -1.19 -6.73 -19.68
C LEU A 24 -1.14 -6.83 -21.20
N VAL A 25 -1.69 -5.82 -21.87
CA VAL A 25 -1.63 -5.67 -23.33
C VAL A 25 -0.55 -4.66 -23.67
N ASP A 26 0.42 -5.07 -24.49
CA ASP A 26 1.45 -4.21 -25.07
C ASP A 26 1.09 -3.93 -26.54
N PHE A 27 0.86 -2.66 -26.89
CA PHE A 27 0.63 -2.22 -28.27
C PHE A 27 1.91 -1.77 -29.01
N GLY A 28 3.05 -1.78 -28.32
CA GLY A 28 4.34 -1.39 -28.88
C GLY A 28 4.68 0.10 -28.71
N ALA A 29 5.89 0.47 -29.12
CA ALA A 29 6.48 1.78 -28.83
C ALA A 29 5.87 2.97 -29.61
N GLY A 30 4.95 2.71 -30.55
CA GLY A 30 4.30 3.74 -31.38
C GLY A 30 3.02 4.34 -30.76
N GLU A 31 2.50 3.74 -29.69
CA GLU A 31 1.25 4.17 -29.07
C GLU A 31 1.44 5.20 -27.94
N THR A 32 0.45 6.08 -27.79
CA THR A 32 0.42 7.09 -26.71
C THR A 32 0.38 6.43 -25.33
N ILE A 33 -0.37 5.33 -25.21
CA ILE A 33 -0.39 4.46 -24.05
C ILE A 33 0.03 3.07 -24.52
N ARG A 34 1.32 2.77 -24.40
CA ARG A 34 1.85 1.47 -24.82
C ARG A 34 1.25 0.29 -24.07
N TYR A 35 1.06 0.44 -22.76
CA TYR A 35 0.67 -0.64 -21.86
C TYR A 35 -0.71 -0.43 -21.28
N HIS A 36 -1.58 -1.41 -21.47
CA HIS A 36 -2.93 -1.43 -20.92
C HIS A 36 -3.10 -2.59 -19.95
N ARG A 37 -3.54 -2.31 -18.72
CA ARG A 37 -3.90 -3.35 -17.75
C ARG A 37 -5.40 -3.57 -17.78
N VAL A 38 -5.80 -4.77 -18.20
CA VAL A 38 -7.20 -5.18 -18.33
C VAL A 38 -7.56 -6.13 -17.19
N ASN A 39 -8.57 -5.76 -16.44
CA ASN A 39 -9.15 -6.58 -15.38
C ASN A 39 -10.15 -7.61 -15.95
N LYS A 40 -10.45 -8.64 -15.15
CA LYS A 40 -11.46 -9.66 -15.52
C LYS A 40 -12.89 -9.11 -15.63
N ASP A 41 -13.17 -7.96 -15.04
CA ASP A 41 -14.46 -7.24 -15.14
C ASP A 41 -14.57 -6.38 -16.41
N LYS A 42 -13.63 -6.52 -17.35
CA LYS A 42 -13.56 -5.77 -18.62
C LYS A 42 -13.26 -4.27 -18.46
N THR A 43 -12.69 -3.88 -17.32
CA THR A 43 -12.17 -2.52 -17.11
C THR A 43 -10.70 -2.43 -17.51
N CYS A 44 -10.29 -1.27 -18.04
CA CYS A 44 -8.92 -0.99 -18.47
C CYS A 44 -8.32 0.17 -17.67
N SER A 45 -7.04 0.10 -17.34
CA SER A 45 -6.33 1.12 -16.55
C SER A 45 -6.17 2.49 -17.23
N CYS A 46 -6.54 2.61 -18.50
CA CYS A 46 -6.53 3.89 -19.22
C CYS A 46 -7.81 4.70 -19.05
N ASP A 47 -8.81 4.18 -18.32
CA ASP A 47 -10.09 4.82 -18.00
C ASP A 47 -10.92 5.29 -19.22
N THR A 48 -10.54 4.89 -20.44
CA THR A 48 -11.30 5.19 -21.66
C THR A 48 -12.44 4.19 -21.86
N PRO A 49 -13.67 4.66 -22.17
CA PRO A 49 -14.75 3.76 -22.55
C PRO A 49 -14.39 3.05 -23.86
N PHE A 50 -14.71 1.75 -23.95
CA PHE A 50 -14.46 0.92 -25.14
C PHE A 50 -12.99 0.83 -25.57
N CYS A 51 -12.07 0.75 -24.61
CA CYS A 51 -10.64 0.55 -24.91
C CYS A 51 -10.39 -0.73 -25.73
N GLU A 52 -9.64 -0.59 -26.83
CA GLU A 52 -9.26 -1.70 -27.73
C GLU A 52 -8.54 -2.84 -27.00
N ALA A 53 -7.78 -2.54 -25.93
CA ALA A 53 -7.11 -3.55 -25.11
C ALA A 53 -8.07 -4.61 -24.57
N VAL A 54 -9.32 -4.22 -24.26
CA VAL A 54 -10.35 -5.13 -23.76
C VAL A 54 -10.76 -6.13 -24.85
N GLU A 55 -10.87 -5.67 -26.10
CA GLU A 55 -11.19 -6.52 -27.25
C GLU A 55 -10.04 -7.47 -27.59
N VAL A 56 -8.79 -6.99 -27.51
CA VAL A 56 -7.59 -7.83 -27.70
C VAL A 56 -7.58 -8.97 -26.67
N VAL A 57 -7.85 -8.67 -25.38
CA VAL A 57 -7.94 -9.70 -24.33
C VAL A 57 -9.10 -10.66 -24.60
N ARG A 58 -10.24 -10.17 -25.10
CA ARG A 58 -11.37 -11.03 -25.48
C ARG A 58 -10.97 -12.02 -26.58
N GLN A 59 -10.30 -11.54 -27.63
CA GLN A 59 -9.83 -12.38 -28.73
C GLN A 59 -8.78 -13.40 -28.25
N TYR A 60 -7.82 -12.98 -27.42
CA TYR A 60 -6.84 -13.87 -26.80
C TYR A 60 -7.51 -15.03 -26.04
N LEU A 61 -8.51 -14.73 -25.22
CA LEU A 61 -9.25 -15.75 -24.48
C LEU A 61 -10.09 -16.66 -25.38
N GLN A 62 -10.66 -16.13 -26.47
CA GLN A 62 -11.40 -16.93 -27.46
C GLN A 62 -10.49 -17.87 -28.25
N ALA A 63 -9.24 -17.47 -28.50
CA ALA A 63 -8.22 -18.28 -29.16
C ALA A 63 -7.60 -19.37 -28.26
N GLY A 64 -8.12 -19.56 -27.03
CA GLY A 64 -7.59 -20.53 -26.08
C GLY A 64 -6.45 -20.00 -25.21
N GLY A 65 -6.26 -18.68 -25.15
CA GLY A 65 -5.29 -18.03 -24.28
C GLY A 65 -5.50 -18.37 -22.80
N GLN A 66 -4.40 -18.35 -22.03
CA GLN A 66 -4.43 -18.68 -20.62
C GLN A 66 -5.26 -17.65 -19.83
N ARG A 67 -6.16 -18.13 -18.97
CA ARG A 67 -6.88 -17.24 -18.05
C ARG A 67 -5.95 -16.73 -16.96
N ALA A 68 -6.03 -15.44 -16.67
CA ALA A 68 -5.37 -14.87 -15.50
C ALA A 68 -5.82 -15.61 -14.22
N PRO A 69 -4.91 -15.93 -13.29
CA PRO A 69 -5.22 -16.55 -12.00
C PRO A 69 -6.30 -15.78 -11.24
N GLU A 70 -7.07 -16.47 -10.39
CA GLU A 70 -7.97 -15.78 -9.46
C GLU A 70 -7.15 -15.16 -8.31
N PRO A 71 -7.46 -13.92 -7.87
CA PRO A 71 -6.88 -13.40 -6.64
C PRO A 71 -7.19 -14.36 -5.50
N ALA A 72 -6.16 -15.09 -5.04
CA ALA A 72 -6.28 -16.13 -4.03
C ALA A 72 -6.78 -15.61 -2.68
N ILE A 73 -6.75 -14.30 -2.47
CA ILE A 73 -7.18 -13.66 -1.22
C ILE A 73 -7.97 -12.41 -1.60
N ILE A 74 -9.29 -12.50 -1.54
CA ILE A 74 -10.11 -11.30 -1.39
C ILE A 74 -9.77 -10.77 0.01
N PRO A 75 -9.16 -9.59 0.15
CA PRO A 75 -8.83 -9.06 1.47
C PRO A 75 -10.11 -8.96 2.30
N THR A 76 -10.12 -9.63 3.44
CA THR A 76 -11.23 -9.59 4.40
C THR A 76 -10.94 -8.58 5.49
N CYS A 77 -12.00 -8.00 6.05
CA CYS A 77 -11.86 -7.05 7.13
C CYS A 77 -11.31 -7.77 8.37
N PRO A 78 -10.17 -7.34 8.94
CA PRO A 78 -9.58 -7.99 10.10
C PRO A 78 -10.43 -7.86 11.37
N ILE A 79 -11.42 -6.96 11.39
CA ILE A 79 -12.30 -6.72 12.54
C ILE A 79 -13.56 -7.59 12.48
N CYS A 80 -14.16 -7.77 11.30
CA CYS A 80 -15.47 -8.43 11.18
C CYS A 80 -15.55 -9.53 10.11
N GLY A 81 -14.45 -9.85 9.43
CA GLY A 81 -14.37 -10.87 8.38
C GLY A 81 -15.10 -10.55 7.08
N ALA A 82 -15.84 -9.45 7.01
CA ALA A 82 -16.58 -9.05 5.80
C ALA A 82 -15.64 -8.73 4.64
N LYS A 83 -16.19 -8.72 3.42
CA LYS A 83 -15.44 -8.35 2.22
C LYS A 83 -14.90 -6.92 2.33
N THR A 84 -13.70 -6.68 1.78
CA THR A 84 -13.16 -5.33 1.64
C THR A 84 -13.01 -4.96 0.17
N TYR A 85 -13.12 -3.66 -0.08
CA TYR A 85 -12.95 -3.06 -1.39
C TYR A 85 -11.76 -2.11 -1.34
N PRO A 86 -10.83 -2.15 -2.31
CA PRO A 86 -9.73 -1.19 -2.38
C PRO A 86 -10.24 0.25 -2.43
N ASP A 87 -9.60 1.17 -1.70
CA ASP A 87 -9.88 2.61 -1.73
C ASP A 87 -8.58 3.41 -1.89
N ARG A 88 -8.36 3.88 -3.12
CA ARG A 88 -7.14 4.61 -3.50
C ARG A 88 -6.97 5.93 -2.76
N ASN A 89 -8.05 6.56 -2.28
CA ASN A 89 -7.95 7.80 -1.51
C ASN A 89 -7.29 7.58 -0.14
N TRP A 90 -7.24 6.33 0.32
CA TRP A 90 -6.63 5.92 1.58
C TRP A 90 -5.33 5.13 1.38
N ASP A 91 -4.81 5.09 0.15
CA ASP A 91 -3.48 4.56 -0.11
C ASP A 91 -2.44 5.41 0.63
N GLY A 92 -1.55 4.74 1.36
CA GLY A 92 -0.54 5.41 2.17
C GLY A 92 0.54 6.04 1.30
N LYS A 93 0.54 7.37 1.16
CA LYS A 93 1.56 8.13 0.42
C LYS A 93 3.00 7.74 0.80
N TYR A 94 3.26 7.58 2.09
CA TYR A 94 4.59 7.26 2.62
C TYR A 94 4.79 5.79 2.97
N THR A 95 3.73 5.11 3.44
CA THR A 95 3.81 3.69 3.83
C THR A 95 3.69 2.74 2.64
N LYS A 96 3.30 3.24 1.45
CA LYS A 96 3.03 2.45 0.23
C LYS A 96 2.06 1.29 0.45
N SER A 97 1.20 1.41 1.48
CA SER A 97 0.24 0.40 1.87
C SER A 97 -1.11 0.69 1.22
N PRO A 98 -1.78 -0.30 0.59
CA PRO A 98 -3.08 -0.11 -0.04
C PRO A 98 -4.16 0.22 1.00
N GLY A 99 -5.00 1.20 0.67
CA GLY A 99 -6.21 1.56 1.39
C GLY A 99 -7.35 0.60 1.03
N TRP A 100 -8.27 0.42 1.98
CA TRP A 100 -9.45 -0.41 1.77
C TRP A 100 -10.64 0.07 2.61
N ARG A 101 -11.85 -0.31 2.20
CA ARG A 101 -13.10 -0.13 2.95
C ARG A 101 -13.74 -1.46 3.24
N CYS A 102 -14.23 -1.63 4.46
CA CYS A 102 -15.07 -2.76 4.82
C CYS A 102 -16.49 -2.58 4.26
N GLU A 103 -17.08 -3.65 3.77
CA GLU A 103 -18.49 -3.67 3.35
C GLU A 103 -19.46 -3.31 4.49
N LYS A 104 -19.24 -3.85 5.69
CA LYS A 104 -20.12 -3.62 6.86
C LYS A 104 -19.73 -2.37 7.66
N GLY A 105 -18.43 -2.17 7.86
CA GLY A 105 -17.87 -1.15 8.74
C GLY A 105 -17.30 0.07 8.02
N GLY A 106 -17.37 0.09 6.69
CA GLY A 106 -16.84 1.17 5.87
C GLY A 106 -15.36 1.46 6.14
N LEU A 107 -15.05 2.76 6.13
CA LEU A 107 -13.72 3.28 6.44
C LEU A 107 -13.36 3.16 7.93
N ARG A 108 -14.34 3.15 8.84
CA ARG A 108 -14.09 3.08 10.29
C ARG A 108 -13.23 1.87 10.63
N HIS A 109 -13.56 0.70 10.08
CA HIS A 109 -12.81 -0.53 10.34
C HIS A 109 -11.38 -0.48 9.78
N PHE A 110 -11.16 0.22 8.67
CA PHE A 110 -9.80 0.43 8.17
C PHE A 110 -8.97 1.28 9.14
N LEU A 111 -9.53 2.39 9.62
CA LEU A 111 -8.86 3.28 10.57
C LEU A 111 -8.59 2.58 11.90
N GLU A 112 -9.56 1.85 12.41
CA GLU A 112 -9.44 1.07 13.64
C GLU A 112 -8.35 -0.01 13.53
N ALA A 113 -8.37 -0.81 12.47
CA ALA A 113 -7.32 -1.81 12.22
C ALA A 113 -5.92 -1.17 12.12
N LYS A 114 -5.83 0.00 11.50
CA LYS A 114 -4.58 0.76 11.39
C LYS A 114 -4.13 1.31 12.76
N CYS A 115 -5.04 1.84 13.55
CA CYS A 115 -4.78 2.31 14.92
C CYS A 115 -4.31 1.18 15.83
N GLU A 116 -4.95 0.01 15.79
CA GLU A 116 -4.53 -1.15 16.59
C GLU A 116 -3.12 -1.61 16.22
N ARG A 117 -2.79 -1.60 14.93
CA ARG A 117 -1.41 -1.88 14.50
C ARG A 117 -0.41 -0.86 15.05
N ILE A 118 -0.75 0.44 15.04
CA ILE A 118 0.11 1.50 15.58
C ILE A 118 0.27 1.34 17.09
N LYS A 119 -0.81 1.09 17.84
CA LYS A 119 -0.76 0.83 19.29
C LYS A 119 0.12 -0.35 19.62
N LYS A 120 -0.04 -1.46 18.90
CA LYS A 120 0.79 -2.65 19.08
C LYS A 120 2.27 -2.35 18.82
N GLN A 121 2.58 -1.67 17.71
CA GLN A 121 3.94 -1.29 17.38
C GLN A 121 4.54 -0.32 18.41
N LEU A 122 3.74 0.60 18.95
CA LEU A 122 4.16 1.53 19.99
C LEU A 122 4.45 0.80 21.31
N ALA A 123 3.65 -0.20 21.66
CA ALA A 123 3.85 -1.02 22.85
C ALA A 123 5.08 -1.94 22.73
N GLU A 124 5.34 -2.48 21.54
CA GLU A 124 6.48 -3.37 21.28
C GLU A 124 7.80 -2.61 21.10
N ASN A 125 7.76 -1.38 20.58
CA ASN A 125 8.95 -0.58 20.35
C ASN A 125 9.12 0.45 21.48
N PRO A 126 10.08 0.28 22.42
CA PRO A 126 10.30 1.23 23.51
C PRO A 126 10.98 2.53 23.08
N TRP A 127 11.58 2.56 21.89
CA TRP A 127 12.44 3.66 21.43
C TRP A 127 11.63 4.85 20.94
N LEU A 128 11.89 6.03 21.50
CA LEU A 128 11.47 7.30 20.92
C LEU A 128 12.34 7.64 19.72
N ILE A 129 13.66 7.54 19.92
CA ILE A 129 14.67 7.66 18.87
C ILE A 129 15.52 6.39 18.93
N PRO A 130 15.55 5.56 17.87
CA PRO A 130 16.30 4.33 17.89
C PRO A 130 17.83 4.58 17.92
N PRO A 131 18.63 3.63 18.44
CA PRO A 131 20.08 3.71 18.44
C PRO A 131 20.65 3.74 17.00
N ALA A 132 21.78 4.42 16.83
CA ALA A 132 22.53 4.50 15.59
C ALA A 132 24.05 4.40 15.89
N PRO A 133 24.93 4.17 14.90
CA PRO A 133 26.38 4.15 15.14
C PRO A 133 26.86 5.45 15.79
N GLY A 134 27.44 5.35 16.99
CA GLY A 134 27.86 6.51 17.79
C GLY A 134 26.76 7.24 18.56
N TYR A 135 25.52 6.75 18.54
CA TYR A 135 24.38 7.33 19.25
C TYR A 135 23.55 6.23 19.96
N PRO A 136 23.44 6.26 21.30
CA PRO A 136 22.81 5.17 22.08
C PRO A 136 21.29 5.07 21.92
N GLY A 137 20.64 6.06 21.29
CA GLY A 137 19.18 6.14 21.22
C GLY A 137 18.59 6.80 22.46
N VAL A 138 17.27 7.02 22.42
CA VAL A 138 16.47 7.56 23.53
C VAL A 138 15.21 6.72 23.63
N LYS A 139 14.96 6.16 24.80
CA LYS A 139 13.70 5.46 25.09
C LYS A 139 12.62 6.45 25.51
N ARG A 140 11.36 6.05 25.37
CA ARG A 140 10.24 6.92 25.77
C ARG A 140 10.13 7.15 27.27
N ASP A 141 10.57 6.18 28.08
CA ASP A 141 10.58 6.27 29.54
C ASP A 141 11.75 7.12 30.08
N GLU A 142 12.75 7.42 29.25
CA GLU A 142 13.88 8.31 29.59
C GLU A 142 13.53 9.79 29.39
N VAL A 143 12.40 10.10 28.72
CA VAL A 143 11.98 11.47 28.45
C VAL A 143 11.02 11.94 29.52
N MET A 144 11.38 13.05 30.16
CA MET A 144 10.54 13.71 31.15
C MET A 144 9.22 14.18 30.54
N THR A 145 8.15 14.07 31.32
CA THR A 145 6.87 14.66 30.91
C THR A 145 6.94 16.18 30.99
N TRP A 146 5.98 16.83 30.32
CA TRP A 146 5.87 18.29 30.38
C TRP A 146 5.72 18.78 31.84
N GLU A 147 4.91 18.09 32.63
CA GLU A 147 4.63 18.43 34.02
C GLU A 147 5.89 18.34 34.89
N GLU A 148 6.73 17.32 34.65
CA GLU A 148 7.99 17.16 35.37
C GLU A 148 8.98 18.28 35.00
N CYS A 149 9.08 18.63 33.71
CA CYS A 149 9.87 19.77 33.24
C CYS A 149 9.39 21.09 33.86
N GLU A 150 8.08 21.33 33.88
CA GLU A 150 7.48 22.53 34.46
C GLU A 150 7.77 22.64 35.96
N ALA A 151 7.66 21.53 36.70
CA ALA A 151 7.97 21.48 38.13
C ALA A 151 9.44 21.83 38.42
N ILE A 152 10.39 21.31 37.61
CA ILE A 152 11.81 21.63 37.74
C ILE A 152 12.07 23.11 37.42
N ASN A 153 11.49 23.62 36.34
CA ASN A 153 11.65 25.02 35.96
C ASN A 153 11.13 25.95 37.05
N ARG A 154 9.94 25.66 37.59
CA ARG A 154 9.35 26.42 38.70
C ARG A 154 10.25 26.39 39.94
N LYS A 155 10.78 25.23 40.30
CA LYS A 155 11.70 25.09 41.44
C LYS A 155 12.97 25.94 41.23
N THR A 156 13.59 25.84 40.05
CA THR A 156 14.80 26.58 39.70
C THR A 156 14.59 28.08 39.77
N PHE A 157 13.46 28.58 39.25
CA PHE A 157 13.07 29.99 39.34
C PHE A 157 12.97 30.45 40.79
N LEU A 158 12.29 29.69 41.65
CA LEU A 158 12.14 30.03 43.06
C LEU A 158 13.48 30.05 43.82
N GLU A 159 14.42 29.15 43.47
CA GLU A 159 15.71 29.04 44.16
C GLU A 159 16.75 30.05 43.67
N THR A 160 16.73 30.41 42.37
CA THR A 160 17.81 31.17 41.74
C THR A 160 17.37 32.51 41.14
N GLY A 161 16.07 32.74 40.98
CA GLY A 161 15.52 33.88 40.24
C GLY A 161 15.74 33.83 38.73
N TYR A 162 16.38 32.77 38.20
CA TYR A 162 16.58 32.58 36.77
C TYR A 162 15.30 32.09 36.10
N ASP A 163 14.79 32.88 35.15
CA ASP A 163 13.68 32.51 34.26
C ASP A 163 14.23 32.23 32.86
N PRO A 164 14.29 30.96 32.41
CA PRO A 164 14.78 30.61 31.07
C PRO A 164 13.82 31.07 29.94
N THR A 165 12.65 31.62 30.28
CA THR A 165 11.65 32.12 29.31
C THR A 165 11.60 33.64 29.20
N ALA A 166 12.30 34.37 30.07
CA ALA A 166 12.44 35.84 30.04
C ALA A 166 13.47 36.30 29.00
#